data_AF-A0A1A8H5T9-F1
#
_entry.id   AF-A0A1A8H5T9-F1
#
_cell.length_a   1.000
_cell.length_b   1.000
_cell.length_c   1.000
_cell.angle_alpha   90.00
_cell.angle_beta   90.00
_cell.angle_gamma   90.00
#
_symmetry.space_group_name_H-M   'P 1'
#
loop_
_entity.id
_entity.type
_entity.pdbx_description
1 polymer ?
#
loop_
_entity_poly.entity_id
_entity_poly.type
_entity_poly.pdbx_seq_one_letter_code
_entity_poly.pdbx_strand_id
1 'polypeptide(L)' 'EEPDLRVLNYSPGPLDTNMQVEARSKTADPHMKKTFSDMFSGGQLLTCEASCSKLMKILLEDTFTSGTHIDVFDV' A
#
# COMPACT_ATOMS: atom_id res chain seq x y z
N GLU A 1 18.23 3.15 18.05
CA GLU A 1 17.04 2.29 17.94
C GLU A 1 16.61 1.85 19.33
N GLU A 2 15.32 1.63 19.54
CA GLU A 2 14.75 1.05 20.76
C GLU A 2 14.49 -0.45 20.50
N PRO A 3 15.37 -1.36 20.96
CA PRO A 3 15.34 -2.78 20.54
C PRO A 3 14.11 -3.54 21.05
N ASP A 4 13.44 -3.03 22.08
CA ASP A 4 12.22 -3.61 22.63
C ASP A 4 10.96 -3.25 21.80
N LEU A 5 11.09 -2.36 20.81
CA LEU A 5 10.02 -2.00 19.90
C LEU A 5 10.16 -2.72 18.56
N ARG A 6 9.06 -3.29 18.10
CA ARG A 6 8.95 -3.81 16.73
C ARG A 6 8.44 -2.71 15.80
N VAL A 7 9.20 -2.42 14.76
CA VAL A 7 8.88 -1.41 13.76
C VAL A 7 8.69 -2.09 12.41
N LEU A 8 7.63 -1.74 11.69
CA LEU A 8 7.35 -2.24 10.35
C LEU A 8 6.98 -1.07 9.44
N ASN A 9 7.61 -0.98 8.26
CA ASN A 9 7.21 -0.06 7.21
C ASN A 9 6.44 -0.85 6.14
N TYR A 10 5.12 -0.82 6.18
CA TYR A 10 4.28 -1.56 5.23
C TYR A 10 3.75 -0.65 4.11
N SER A 11 4.02 -0.98 2.86
CA SER A 11 3.40 -0.35 1.69
C SER A 11 2.13 -1.12 1.31
N PRO A 12 0.92 -0.53 1.47
CA PRO A 12 -0.33 -1.25 1.26
C PRO A 12 -0.72 -1.43 -0.21
N GLY A 13 0.11 -0.93 -1.14
CA GLY A 13 -0.18 -0.87 -2.57
C GLY A 13 -1.24 0.18 -2.95
N PRO A 14 -1.64 0.23 -4.23
CA PRO A 14 -2.59 1.21 -4.73
C PRO A 14 -4.02 0.85 -4.29
N LEU A 15 -4.51 1.48 -3.22
CA LEU A 15 -5.83 1.20 -2.65
C LEU A 15 -6.95 1.98 -3.35
N ASP A 16 -8.11 1.34 -3.57
CA ASP A 16 -9.32 2.03 -4.02
C ASP A 16 -9.97 2.82 -2.86
N THR A 17 -9.44 4.01 -2.62
CA THR A 17 -9.82 4.91 -1.52
C THR A 17 -9.96 6.35 -2.01
N ASN A 18 -10.47 7.22 -1.13
CA ASN A 18 -10.56 8.66 -1.41
C ASN A 18 -9.19 9.30 -1.72
N MET A 19 -8.09 8.83 -1.10
CA MET A 19 -6.75 9.33 -1.39
C MET A 19 -6.35 9.02 -2.84
N GLN A 20 -6.66 7.82 -3.34
CA GLN A 20 -6.44 7.49 -4.75
C GLN A 20 -7.46 8.16 -5.68
N VAL A 21 -8.67 8.48 -5.23
CA VAL A 21 -9.57 9.36 -6.01
C VAL A 21 -8.94 10.73 -6.21
N GLU A 22 -8.36 11.29 -5.14
CA GLU A 22 -7.69 12.57 -5.18
C GLU A 22 -6.45 12.55 -6.08
N ALA A 23 -5.59 11.55 -5.97
CA ALA A 23 -4.40 11.41 -6.81
C ALA A 23 -4.76 11.28 -8.30
N ARG A 24 -5.72 10.41 -8.68
CA ARG A 24 -6.14 10.29 -10.10
C ARG A 24 -6.92 11.49 -10.63
N SER A 25 -7.50 12.32 -9.76
CA SER A 25 -8.33 13.47 -10.18
C SER A 25 -7.59 14.81 -10.15
N LYS A 26 -6.65 15.01 -9.23
CA LYS A 26 -6.05 16.32 -8.92
C LYS A 26 -4.54 16.41 -9.14
N THR A 27 -3.84 15.31 -9.47
CA THR A 27 -2.41 15.38 -9.81
C THR A 27 -2.18 16.33 -10.98
N ALA A 28 -1.27 17.29 -10.79
CA ALA A 28 -0.99 18.34 -11.78
C ALA A 28 -0.22 17.81 -12.99
N ASP A 29 0.73 16.89 -12.77
CA ASP A 29 1.47 16.26 -13.85
C ASP A 29 0.54 15.35 -14.69
N PRO A 30 0.36 15.62 -16.00
CA PRO A 30 -0.58 14.88 -16.82
C PRO A 30 -0.22 13.40 -16.98
N HIS A 31 1.08 13.07 -17.00
CA HIS A 31 1.53 11.69 -17.16
C HIS A 31 1.21 10.88 -15.91
N MET A 32 1.55 11.39 -14.73
CA MET A 32 1.23 10.77 -13.44
C MET A 32 -0.28 10.64 -13.22
N LYS A 33 -1.04 11.68 -13.55
CA LYS A 33 -2.52 11.63 -13.47
C LYS A 33 -3.08 10.52 -14.36
N LYS A 34 -2.54 10.38 -15.58
CA LYS A 34 -2.92 9.31 -16.49
C LYS A 34 -2.58 7.95 -15.91
N THR A 35 -1.38 7.75 -15.37
CA THR A 35 -0.98 6.49 -14.72
C THR A 35 -1.94 6.08 -13.61
N PHE A 36 -2.34 6.98 -12.71
CA PHE A 36 -3.32 6.66 -11.66
C PHE A 36 -4.72 6.38 -12.22
N SER A 37 -5.12 7.06 -13.29
CA SER A 37 -6.41 6.83 -13.96
C SER A 37 -6.43 5.47 -14.66
N ASP A 38 -5.33 5.11 -15.33
CA ASP A 38 -5.15 3.84 -16.02
C ASP A 38 -5.20 2.68 -15.01
N MET A 39 -4.54 2.80 -13.85
CA MET A 39 -4.61 1.81 -12.76
C MET A 39 -6.06 1.55 -12.30
N PHE A 40 -6.86 2.61 -12.13
CA PHE A 40 -8.27 2.48 -11.77
C PHE A 40 -9.07 1.79 -12.88
N SER A 41 -8.95 2.28 -14.12
CA SER A 41 -9.71 1.74 -15.26
C SER A 41 -9.34 0.29 -15.63
N GLY A 42 -8.08 -0.09 -15.38
CA GLY A 42 -7.56 -1.44 -15.58
C GLY A 42 -7.84 -2.41 -14.43
N GLY A 43 -8.55 -1.97 -13.38
CA GLY A 43 -8.87 -2.83 -12.23
C GLY A 43 -7.65 -3.24 -11.40
N GLN A 44 -6.59 -2.43 -11.39
CA GLN A 44 -5.32 -2.73 -10.71
C GLN A 44 -5.27 -2.22 -9.26
N LEU A 45 -6.35 -1.60 -8.76
CA LEU A 45 -6.43 -1.16 -7.38
C LEU A 45 -6.83 -2.31 -6.46
N LEU A 46 -6.26 -2.32 -5.26
CA LEU A 46 -6.61 -3.26 -4.20
C LEU A 46 -7.77 -2.71 -3.36
N THR A 47 -8.60 -3.61 -2.83
CA THR A 47 -9.50 -3.25 -1.73
C THR A 47 -8.69 -3.04 -0.45
N CYS A 48 -9.18 -2.19 0.44
CA CYS A 48 -8.57 -2.03 1.77
C CYS A 48 -8.51 -3.38 2.52
N GLU A 49 -9.56 -4.19 2.42
CA GLU A 49 -9.62 -5.50 3.05
C GLU A 49 -8.49 -6.41 2.57
N ALA A 50 -8.27 -6.52 1.26
CA ALA A 50 -7.21 -7.37 0.70
C ALA A 50 -5.81 -6.95 1.20
N SER A 51 -5.53 -5.65 1.28
CA SER A 51 -4.26 -5.14 1.79
C SER A 51 -4.13 -5.32 3.32
N CYS A 52 -5.20 -5.05 4.07
CA CYS A 52 -5.22 -5.27 5.52
C CYS A 52 -5.05 -6.75 5.89
N SER A 53 -5.66 -7.68 5.15
CA SER A 53 -5.49 -9.12 5.41
C SER A 53 -4.02 -9.54 5.29
N LYS A 54 -3.28 -9.01 4.31
CA LYS A 54 -1.84 -9.26 4.14
C LYS A 54 -1.01 -8.64 5.28
N LEU A 55 -1.32 -7.41 5.68
CA LEU A 55 -0.70 -6.79 6.87
C LEU A 55 -0.95 -7.63 8.13
N MET A 56 -2.19 -8.05 8.36
CA MET A 56 -2.55 -8.87 9.53
C MET A 56 -1.80 -10.19 9.54
N LYS A 57 -1.60 -10.83 8.37
CA LYS A 57 -0.75 -12.02 8.26
C LYS A 57 0.67 -11.75 8.75
N ILE A 58 1.32 -10.68 8.28
CA ILE A 58 2.69 -10.31 8.70
C ILE A 58 2.75 -10.10 10.22
N LEU A 59 1.78 -9.37 10.78
CA LEU A 59 1.76 -9.06 12.21
C LEU A 59 1.48 -10.29 13.07
N LEU A 60 0.66 -11.23 12.60
CA LEU A 60 0.34 -12.46 13.33
C LEU A 60 1.47 -13.51 13.23
N GLU A 61 2.16 -13.60 12.09
CA GLU A 61 3.34 -14.45 11.93
C GLU A 61 4.53 -13.90 12.70
N ASP A 62 4.65 -12.57 12.81
CA ASP A 62 5.63 -11.85 13.62
C ASP A 62 7.10 -12.23 13.32
N THR A 63 7.39 -12.66 12.09
CA THR A 63 8.73 -13.10 11.65
C THR A 63 9.53 -12.00 10.94
N PHE A 64 8.94 -10.82 10.71
CA PHE A 64 9.60 -9.72 10.00
C PHE A 64 10.79 -9.14 10.79
N THR A 65 11.84 -8.72 10.09
CA THR A 65 12.95 -7.98 10.72
C THR A 65 12.49 -6.57 11.08
N SER A 66 12.69 -6.15 12.33
CA SER A 66 12.33 -4.79 12.77
C SER A 66 13.00 -3.73 11.88
N GLY A 67 12.24 -2.71 11.49
CA GLY A 67 12.65 -1.63 10.58
C GLY A 67 12.51 -1.95 9.10
N THR A 68 12.21 -3.20 8.72
CA THR A 68 12.10 -3.59 7.31
C THR A 68 10.95 -2.86 6.58
N HIS A 69 11.11 -2.73 5.26
CA HIS A 69 10.06 -2.30 4.36
C HIS A 69 9.48 -3.52 3.62
N ILE A 70 8.16 -3.70 3.68
CA ILE A 70 7.45 -4.77 2.97
C ILE A 70 6.34 -4.15 2.15
N ASP A 71 6.29 -4.46 0.86
CA ASP A 71 5.17 -4.11 0.00
C ASP A 71 4.13 -5.22 -0.01
N VAL A 72 2.85 -4.86 -0.15
CA VAL A 72 1.72 -5.80 -0.25
C VAL A 72 1.93 -6.87 -1.32
N PHE A 73 2.69 -6.60 -2.39
CA PHE A 73 2.98 -7.56 -3.45
C PHE A 73 4.07 -8.58 -3.09
N ASP A 74 4.81 -8.37 -1.99
CA ASP A 74 5.85 -9.28 -1.48
C ASP A 74 5.34 -10.28 -0.41
N VAL A 75 4.06 -10.20 -0.04
CA VAL A 75 3.38 -11.00 1.02
C VAL A 75 2.54 -12.14 0.48
#